data_AF-A0A2S1LBR6-F1
#
_entry.id   AF-A0A2S1LBR6-F1
#
_cell.length_a   1.000
_cell.length_b   1.000
_cell.length_c   1.000
_cell.angle_alpha   90.00
_cell.angle_beta   90.00
_cell.angle_gamma   90.00
#
_symmetry.space_group_name_H-M   'P 1'
#
loop_
_entity.id
_entity.type
_entity.pdbx_description
1 polymer ?
#
loop_
_entity_poly.entity_id
_entity_poly.type
_entity_poly.pdbx_seq_one_letter_code
_entity_poly.pdbx_strand_id
1 'polypeptide(L)'
;MSNILYSKSTDKFYIGETHDIAQRVEKHNHHSYDNSYTKIASDWNLVLEFNCINKSEALFLEKFIKKMKSKKFIEKIILNPDLLADISSKNNI
;
A
#
# COMPACT_ATOMS: atom_id res chain seq x y z
N MET A 1 -3.09 -1.73 -9.34
CA MET A 1 -1.88 -1.06 -8.85
C MET A 1 -1.71 -1.37 -7.38
N SER A 2 -0.49 -1.59 -6.89
CA SER A 2 -0.21 -1.67 -5.45
C SER A 2 -0.02 -0.24 -4.90
N ASN A 3 -0.50 0.02 -3.69
CA ASN A 3 -0.38 1.34 -3.07
C ASN A 3 -0.09 1.26 -1.56
N ILE A 4 0.53 2.32 -1.07
CA ILE A 4 0.75 2.56 0.35
C ILE A 4 0.21 3.94 0.68
N LEU A 5 -0.65 3.99 1.70
CA LEU A 5 -1.11 5.23 2.30
C LEU A 5 -0.46 5.39 3.67
N TYR A 6 -0.18 6.63 4.05
CA TYR A 6 0.36 6.99 5.36
C TYR A 6 -0.55 8.01 6.03
N SER A 7 -0.81 7.79 7.32
CA SER A 7 -1.45 8.76 8.20
C SER A 7 -0.40 9.31 9.16
N LYS A 8 -0.22 10.64 9.14
CA LYS A 8 0.71 11.32 10.05
C LYS A 8 0.16 11.35 11.47
N SER A 9 -1.15 11.53 11.62
CA SER A 9 -1.83 11.60 12.92
C SER A 9 -1.72 10.31 13.74
N THR A 10 -1.72 9.15 13.07
CA THR A 10 -1.63 7.83 13.74
C THR A 10 -0.29 7.14 13.58
N ASP A 11 0.61 7.70 12.77
CA ASP A 11 1.88 7.11 12.36
C ASP A 11 1.71 5.66 11.84
N LYS A 12 0.66 5.44 11.05
CA LYS A 12 0.33 4.13 10.46
C LYS A 12 0.41 4.14 8.96
N PHE A 13 0.78 2.98 8.42
CA PHE A 13 0.72 2.68 7.01
C PHE A 13 -0.47 1.76 6.73
N TYR A 14 -1.17 2.05 5.64
CA TYR A 14 -2.09 1.13 4.99
C TYR A 14 -1.43 0.62 3.71
N ILE A 15 -1.56 -0.68 3.44
CA ILE A 15 -1.03 -1.34 2.25
C ILE A 15 -2.19 -2.07 1.58
N GLY A 16 -2.41 -1.82 0.30
CA GLY A 16 -3.45 -2.46 -0.48
C GLY A 16 -3.20 -2.37 -1.98
N GLU A 17 -4.20 -2.79 -2.75
CA GLU A 17 -4.24 -2.65 -4.21
C GLU A 17 -5.51 -1.91 -4.63
N THR A 18 -5.48 -1.18 -5.74
CA THR A 18 -6.67 -0.55 -6.33
C THR A 18 -6.47 -0.31 -7.83
N HIS A 19 -7.59 -0.11 -8.53
CA HIS A 19 -7.62 0.41 -9.91
C HIS A 19 -7.78 1.93 -9.98
N ASP A 20 -8.21 2.56 -8.88
CA ASP A 20 -8.39 4.01 -8.76
C ASP A 20 -7.82 4.46 -7.41
N ILE A 21 -6.70 5.18 -7.48
CA ILE A 21 -5.94 5.65 -6.31
C ILE A 21 -6.63 6.88 -5.68
N ALA A 22 -7.13 7.79 -6.50
CA ALA A 22 -7.81 8.99 -6.03
C ALA A 22 -9.05 8.61 -5.22
N GLN A 23 -9.90 7.74 -5.77
CA GLN A 23 -11.08 7.25 -5.08
C GLN A 23 -10.71 6.43 -3.82
N ARG A 24 -9.60 5.66 -3.86
CA ARG A 24 -9.12 4.90 -2.69
C ARG A 24 -8.77 5.84 -1.53
N VAL A 25 -8.03 6.92 -1.79
CA VAL A 25 -7.66 7.92 -0.77
C VAL A 25 -8.91 8.60 -0.22
N GLU A 26 -9.80 9.04 -1.10
CA GLU A 26 -11.07 9.68 -0.73
C GLU A 26 -11.91 8.79 0.20
N LYS A 27 -12.12 7.52 -0.18
CA LYS A 27 -12.89 6.55 0.63
C LYS A 27 -12.27 6.28 2.00
N HIS A 28 -10.94 6.34 2.12
CA HIS A 28 -10.25 6.19 3.41
C HIS A 28 -10.51 7.39 4.31
N ASN A 29 -10.37 8.60 3.77
CA ASN A 29 -10.57 9.84 4.51
C ASN A 29 -12.03 10.11 4.86
N HIS A 30 -12.98 9.62 4.05
CA HIS A 30 -14.42 9.69 4.32
C HIS A 30 -14.98 8.46 5.05
N HIS A 31 -14.13 7.53 5.51
CA HIS A 31 -14.54 6.35 6.27
C HIS A 31 -15.61 5.48 5.59
N SER A 32 -15.60 5.43 4.26
CA SER A 32 -16.63 4.77 3.45
C SER A 32 -16.61 3.24 3.53
N TYR A 33 -15.60 2.65 4.17
CA TYR A 33 -15.48 1.20 4.38
C TYR A 33 -16.02 0.80 5.75
N ASP A 34 -17.17 0.12 5.81
CA ASP A 34 -17.77 -0.32 7.07
C ASP A 34 -16.87 -1.29 7.86
N ASN A 35 -16.84 -1.11 9.18
CA ASN A 35 -16.02 -1.87 10.13
C ASN A 35 -14.52 -1.94 9.77
N SER A 36 -14.01 -0.97 8.99
CA SER A 36 -12.61 -0.94 8.58
C SER A 36 -11.70 -0.39 9.68
N TYR A 37 -10.56 -1.05 9.87
CA TYR A 37 -9.44 -0.53 10.67
C TYR A 37 -9.00 0.88 10.22
N THR A 38 -9.13 1.19 8.93
CA THR A 38 -8.67 2.48 8.40
C THR A 38 -9.50 3.69 8.86
N LYS A 39 -10.62 3.48 9.57
CA LYS A 39 -11.39 4.55 10.22
C LYS A 39 -10.66 5.24 11.38
N ILE A 40 -9.49 4.74 11.80
CA ILE A 40 -8.67 5.36 12.85
C ILE A 40 -8.09 6.73 12.47
N ALA A 41 -8.10 7.09 11.18
CA ALA A 41 -7.51 8.32 10.66
C ALA A 41 -8.29 8.86 9.47
N SER A 42 -8.29 10.18 9.30
CA SER A 42 -8.90 10.90 8.16
C SER A 42 -7.87 11.69 7.35
N ASP A 43 -6.58 11.51 7.65
CA ASP A 43 -5.44 12.17 7.00
C ASP A 43 -4.56 11.17 6.21
N TRP A 44 -5.19 10.15 5.63
CA TRP A 44 -4.50 9.21 4.75
C TRP A 44 -4.02 9.93 3.49
N ASN A 45 -2.73 9.84 3.25
CA ASN A 45 -2.06 10.40 2.07
C ASN A 45 -1.34 9.29 1.30
N LEU A 46 -1.40 9.34 -0.02
CA LEU A 46 -0.63 8.44 -0.88
C LEU A 46 0.86 8.71 -0.71
N VAL A 47 1.64 7.67 -0.40
CA VAL A 47 3.11 7.75 -0.29
C VAL A 47 3.83 6.83 -1.26
N LEU A 48 3.16 5.83 -1.82
CA LEU A 48 3.69 5.00 -2.88
C LEU A 48 2.56 4.44 -3.75
N GLU A 49 2.78 4.47 -5.06
CA GLU A 49 2.00 3.80 -6.08
C GLU A 49 2.93 2.99 -6.96
N PHE A 50 2.58 1.73 -7.23
CA PHE A 50 3.37 0.84 -8.05
C PHE A 50 2.47 0.11 -9.05
N ASN A 51 2.84 0.20 -10.33
CA ASN A 51 2.15 -0.49 -11.41
C ASN A 51 2.49 -1.97 -11.40
N CYS A 52 1.47 -2.81 -11.31
CA CYS A 52 1.59 -4.26 -11.39
C CYS A 52 1.06 -4.71 -12.76
N ILE A 53 1.74 -5.68 -13.36
CA ILE A 53 1.39 -6.35 -14.61
C ILE A 53 0.01 -7.00 -14.49
N ASN A 54 -0.31 -7.59 -13.34
CA ASN A 54 -1.59 -8.22 -13.10
C ASN A 54 -2.01 -8.17 -11.62
N LYS A 55 -3.25 -8.62 -11.35
CA LYS A 55 -3.81 -8.67 -9.99
C LYS A 55 -3.05 -9.63 -9.08
N SER A 56 -2.51 -10.73 -9.60
CA SER A 56 -1.76 -11.71 -8.81
C SER A 56 -0.49 -11.08 -8.22
N GLU A 57 0.23 -10.31 -9.03
CA GLU A 57 1.41 -9.56 -8.60
C GLU A 57 1.06 -8.52 -7.53
N ALA A 58 -0.01 -7.74 -7.73
CA ALA A 58 -0.44 -6.75 -6.73
C ALA A 58 -0.76 -7.41 -5.37
N LEU A 59 -1.46 -8.55 -5.39
CA LEU A 59 -1.78 -9.31 -4.19
C LEU A 59 -0.55 -9.94 -3.55
N PHE A 60 0.41 -10.40 -4.35
CA PHE A 60 1.69 -10.93 -3.87
C PHE A 60 2.49 -9.83 -3.15
N LEU A 61 2.68 -8.67 -3.77
CA LEU A 61 3.40 -7.54 -3.18
C LEU A 61 2.72 -7.06 -1.89
N GLU A 62 1.39 -6.94 -1.88
CA GLU A 62 0.63 -6.58 -0.69
C GLU A 62 0.91 -7.56 0.47
N LYS A 63 0.80 -8.87 0.22
CA LYS A 63 1.07 -9.91 1.23
C LYS A 63 2.53 -9.89 1.69
N PHE A 64 3.46 -9.72 0.77
CA PHE A 64 4.90 -9.66 1.05
C PHE A 64 5.23 -8.48 1.97
N ILE A 65 4.78 -7.27 1.62
CA ILE A 65 5.02 -6.06 2.42
C ILE A 65 4.38 -6.21 3.81
N LYS A 66 3.14 -6.70 3.90
CA LYS A 66 2.46 -6.95 5.19
C LYS A 66 3.20 -7.99 6.05
N LYS A 67 3.78 -9.03 5.44
CA LYS A 67 4.55 -10.06 6.13
C LYS A 67 5.83 -9.53 6.78
N MET A 68 6.46 -8.51 6.19
CA MET A 68 7.69 -7.93 6.73
C MET A 68 7.50 -7.27 8.09
N LYS A 69 6.29 -6.78 8.42
CA LYS A 69 5.96 -6.12 9.70
C LYS A 69 7.01 -5.09 10.15
N SER A 70 7.60 -4.38 9.18
CA SER A 70 8.75 -3.51 9.41
C SER A 70 8.50 -2.14 8.80
N LYS A 71 8.39 -1.12 9.67
CA LYS A 71 8.27 0.28 9.27
C LYS A 71 9.48 0.71 8.42
N LYS A 72 10.70 0.34 8.82
CA LYS A 72 11.92 0.60 8.06
C LYS A 72 11.89 -0.01 6.66
N PHE A 73 11.30 -1.21 6.51
CA PHE A 73 11.14 -1.83 5.20
C PHE A 73 10.17 -1.03 4.33
N ILE A 74 9.04 -0.59 4.89
CA ILE A 74 8.07 0.26 4.21
C ILE A 74 8.69 1.60 3.78
N GLU A 75 9.45 2.24 4.66
CA GLU A 75 10.18 3.48 4.33
C GLU A 75 11.21 3.24 3.22
N LYS A 76 11.91 2.10 3.25
CA LYS A 76 12.89 1.74 2.22
C LYS A 76 12.25 1.56 0.84
N ILE A 77 11.08 0.91 0.75
CA ILE A 77 10.37 0.75 -0.54
C ILE A 77 9.75 2.08 -1.00
N ILE A 78 9.33 2.95 -0.08
CA ILE A 78 8.86 4.31 -0.44
C ILE A 78 10.02 5.13 -1.05
N LEU A 79 11.21 5.05 -0.45
CA LEU A 79 12.40 5.73 -0.94
C LEU A 79 12.97 5.13 -2.23
N ASN A 80 12.81 3.82 -2.42
CA ASN A 80 13.26 3.12 -3.61
C ASN A 80 12.21 2.10 -4.09
N PRO A 81 11.22 2.54 -4.91
CA PRO A 81 10.16 1.68 -5.41
C PRO A 81 10.63 0.55 -6.34
N ASP A 82 11.81 0.67 -6.96
CA ASP A 82 12.36 -0.35 -7.86
C ASP A 82 12.60 -1.70 -7.13
N LEU A 83 12.76 -1.66 -5.82
CA LEU A 83 12.81 -2.87 -4.98
C LEU A 83 11.57 -3.75 -5.15
N LEU A 84 10.40 -3.17 -5.43
CA LEU A 84 9.18 -3.94 -5.68
C LEU A 84 9.24 -4.68 -7.02
N ALA A 85 9.88 -4.11 -8.04
CA ALA A 85 10.13 -4.80 -9.31
C ALA A 85 11.09 -5.98 -9.13
N ASP A 86 12.15 -5.81 -8.34
CA ASP A 86 13.08 -6.88 -7.99
C ASP A 86 12.42 -8.02 -7.19
N ILE A 87 11.50 -7.68 -6.28
CA ILE A 87 10.75 -8.66 -5.49
C ILE A 87 9.76 -9.42 -6.38
N SER A 88 9.08 -8.71 -7.27
CA SER A 88 8.11 -9.30 -8.20
C SER A 88 8.76 -10.27 -9.19
N SER A 89 9.89 -9.88 -9.79
CA SER A 89 10.61 -10.71 -10.75
C SER A 89 11.06 -12.05 -10.17
N LYS A 90 11.44 -12.08 -8.88
CA LYS A 90 11.84 -13.31 -8.16
C LYS A 90 10.69 -14.25 -7.84
N ASN A 91 9.44 -13.79 -7.91
CA ASN A 91 8.25 -14.60 -7.66
C ASN A 91 7.68 -15.25 -8.93
N ASN A 92 8.22 -14.92 -10.11
CA ASN A 92 7.86 -15.54 -11.39
C ASN A 92 8.79 -16.73 -11.75
N ILE A 93 9.49 -17.30 -10.76
CA ILE A 93 10.37 -18.47 -10.88
C ILE A 93 9.82 -19.60 -10.01
#